data_AF-A0AAW0ZIS0-F1
#
_entry.id   AF-A0AAW0ZIS0-F1
#
_cell.length_a   1.000
_cell.length_b   1.000
_cell.length_c   1.000
_cell.angle_alpha   90.00
_cell.angle_beta   90.00
_cell.angle_gamma   90.00
#
_symmetry.space_group_name_H-M   'P 1'
#
loop_
_entity.id
_entity.type
_entity.pdbx_description
1 polymer ?
#
loop_
_entity_poly.entity_id
_entity_poly.type
_entity_poly.pdbx_seq_one_letter_code
_entity_poly.pdbx_strand_id
1 'polypeptide(L)'
;MERKNFGVSRIFVCCSNVVFLISGFTFMSLGALLLADDERILLSRLLGPGDIHPDQPLFYYMAFAIVGLGFLITLTGLLGCWATCLYNRCVTVSYLITIILLLLGECTVCILVVFWPHVLGIDVRPARLIRALQRSYAVPGREQFTAALDLAQTAFACCGINGSSNYGTSWWRLQEVGRRELVVPLSCCTLTNVNQTDSFLNPEPANLTLCQALNPAEHQYARHTTGCLEMLEKWTQEQALILLTIGLAVIFVEVGALLSTFFVCSKSSKRAKSQASTFTSTQTLSPFSESDHDFGLGIENRMHATGTTFGVKS
;
A
#
# COMPACT_ATOMS: atom_id res chain seq x y z
N MET A 1 -28.40 -20.11 -26.10
CA MET A 1 -27.75 -20.21 -24.78
C MET A 1 -26.45 -19.39 -24.67
N GLU A 2 -25.53 -19.42 -25.65
CA GLU A 2 -24.22 -18.76 -25.53
C GLU A 2 -24.23 -17.23 -25.38
N ARG A 3 -25.20 -16.52 -25.98
CA ARG A 3 -25.30 -15.04 -25.88
C ARG A 3 -25.69 -14.59 -24.46
N LYS A 4 -26.48 -15.39 -23.73
CA LYS A 4 -26.82 -15.19 -22.30
C LYS A 4 -25.59 -15.41 -21.40
N ASN A 5 -24.84 -16.50 -21.62
CA ASN A 5 -23.64 -16.82 -20.81
C ASN A 5 -22.53 -15.77 -20.96
N PHE A 6 -22.44 -15.09 -22.11
CA PHE A 6 -21.46 -14.03 -22.34
C PHE A 6 -21.81 -12.72 -21.61
N GLY A 7 -23.10 -12.40 -21.47
CA GLY A 7 -23.56 -11.27 -20.65
C GLY A 7 -23.30 -11.52 -19.16
N VAL A 8 -23.60 -12.72 -18.67
CA VAL A 8 -23.38 -13.11 -17.26
C VAL A 8 -21.90 -13.01 -16.87
N SER A 9 -20.98 -13.49 -17.72
CA SER A 9 -19.53 -13.40 -17.46
C SER A 9 -19.01 -11.96 -17.38
N ARG A 10 -19.65 -11.01 -18.07
CA ARG A 10 -19.25 -9.59 -18.07
C ARG A 10 -19.79 -8.83 -16.87
N ILE A 11 -21.03 -9.13 -16.50
CA ILE A 11 -21.62 -8.61 -15.26
C ILE A 11 -20.77 -9.05 -14.08
N PHE A 12 -20.34 -10.32 -14.06
CA PHE A 12 -19.43 -10.82 -13.02
C PHE A 12 -18.11 -10.04 -12.96
N VAL A 13 -17.42 -9.83 -14.09
CA VAL A 13 -16.17 -9.03 -14.14
C VAL A 13 -16.40 -7.59 -13.69
N CYS A 14 -17.50 -6.97 -14.11
CA CYS A 14 -17.87 -5.61 -13.69
C CYS A 14 -18.07 -5.55 -12.18
N CYS A 15 -18.84 -6.48 -11.59
CA CYS A 15 -19.05 -6.56 -10.15
C CYS A 15 -17.72 -6.73 -9.39
N SER A 16 -16.82 -7.61 -9.86
CA SER A 16 -15.51 -7.81 -9.24
C SER A 16 -14.65 -6.53 -9.27
N ASN A 17 -14.65 -5.79 -10.38
CA ASN A 17 -13.92 -4.53 -10.50
C ASN A 17 -14.51 -3.41 -9.65
N VAL A 18 -15.83 -3.41 -9.45
CA VAL A 18 -16.51 -2.48 -8.51
C VAL A 18 -16.13 -2.80 -7.07
N VAL A 19 -16.06 -4.08 -6.69
CA VAL A 19 -15.57 -4.48 -5.35
C VAL A 19 -14.12 -4.03 -5.15
N PHE A 20 -13.27 -4.20 -6.16
CA PHE A 20 -11.88 -3.74 -6.13
C PHE A 20 -11.80 -2.21 -5.97
N LEU A 21 -12.63 -1.46 -6.69
CA LEU A 21 -12.73 -0.01 -6.57
C LEU A 21 -13.17 0.43 -5.16
N ILE A 22 -14.19 -0.22 -4.59
CA ILE A 22 -14.64 0.07 -3.21
C ILE A 22 -13.51 -0.22 -2.23
N SER A 23 -12.77 -1.32 -2.42
CA SER A 23 -11.62 -1.65 -1.57
C SER A 23 -10.55 -0.56 -1.59
N GLY A 24 -10.28 0.04 -2.76
CA GLY A 24 -9.34 1.17 -2.87
C GLY A 24 -9.76 2.39 -2.04
N PHE A 25 -11.05 2.76 -2.07
CA PHE A 25 -11.58 3.83 -1.22
C PHE A 25 -11.48 3.51 0.28
N THR A 26 -11.69 2.23 0.66
CA THR A 26 -11.51 1.82 2.06
C THR A 26 -10.05 1.95 2.49
N PHE A 27 -9.08 1.57 1.65
CA PHE A 27 -7.65 1.74 1.93
C PHE A 27 -7.23 3.21 2.01
N MET A 28 -7.73 4.06 1.12
CA MET A 28 -7.48 5.50 1.20
C MET A 28 -8.02 6.10 2.50
N SER A 29 -9.24 5.71 2.89
CA SER A 29 -9.88 6.20 4.12
C SER A 29 -9.12 5.72 5.36
N LEU A 30 -8.74 4.43 5.39
CA LEU A 30 -7.94 3.86 6.47
C LEU A 30 -6.56 4.53 6.57
N GLY A 31 -5.89 4.76 5.43
CA GLY A 31 -4.62 5.47 5.39
C GLY A 31 -4.73 6.92 5.89
N ALA A 32 -5.81 7.62 5.55
CA ALA A 32 -6.09 8.97 6.05
C ALA A 32 -6.37 8.98 7.57
N LEU A 33 -7.09 7.97 8.08
CA LEU A 33 -7.31 7.80 9.52
C LEU A 33 -5.98 7.51 10.26
N LEU A 34 -5.11 6.69 9.67
CA LEU A 34 -3.77 6.42 10.22
C LEU A 34 -2.88 7.67 10.21
N LEU A 35 -3.02 8.55 9.21
CA LEU A 35 -2.32 9.84 9.19
C LEU A 35 -2.83 10.82 10.25
N ALA A 36 -4.07 10.65 10.72
CA ALA A 36 -4.65 11.45 11.79
C ALA A 36 -4.31 10.91 13.20
N ASP A 37 -3.68 9.73 13.29
CA ASP A 37 -3.31 9.08 14.56
C ASP A 37 -1.86 9.44 14.93
N ASP A 38 -1.71 10.57 15.62
CA ASP A 38 -0.42 11.14 16.02
C ASP A 38 0.38 10.21 16.96
N GLU A 39 -0.29 9.41 17.78
CA GLU A 39 0.35 8.50 18.75
C GLU A 39 1.17 7.41 18.05
N ARG A 40 0.60 6.77 17.01
CA ARG A 40 1.31 5.74 16.24
C ARG A 40 2.51 6.31 15.49
N ILE A 41 2.36 7.52 14.97
CA ILE A 41 3.44 8.24 14.29
C ILE A 41 4.57 8.53 15.27
N LEU A 42 4.25 8.96 16.49
CA LEU A 42 5.23 9.25 17.53
C LEU A 42 5.99 7.97 17.95
N LEU A 43 5.26 6.88 18.21
CA LEU A 43 5.84 5.60 18.64
C LEU A 43 6.84 5.05 17.61
N SER A 44 6.54 5.22 16.33
CA SER A 44 7.41 4.76 15.24
C SER A 44 8.78 5.42 15.18
N ARG A 45 8.95 6.60 15.78
CA ARG A 45 10.24 7.31 15.80
C ARG A 45 11.29 6.57 16.64
N LEU A 46 10.88 5.75 17.60
CA LEU A 46 11.79 4.91 18.38
C LEU A 46 12.41 3.77 17.55
N LEU A 47 11.74 3.38 16.46
CA LEU A 47 12.12 2.26 15.59
C LEU A 47 12.93 2.69 14.36
N GLY A 48 13.13 4.00 14.17
CA GLY A 48 13.86 4.54 13.03
C GLY A 48 15.34 4.13 13.05
N PRO A 49 15.92 3.73 11.90
CA PRO A 49 17.36 3.47 11.80
C PRO A 49 18.13 4.78 12.01
N GLY A 50 18.69 4.95 13.21
CA GLY A 50 19.51 6.11 13.54
C GLY A 50 20.81 6.16 12.74
N ASP A 51 21.15 7.39 12.31
CA ASP A 51 22.39 7.90 11.69
C ASP A 51 22.42 8.05 10.16
N ILE A 52 21.37 7.65 9.44
CA ILE A 52 21.15 8.11 8.05
C ILE A 52 19.86 8.93 8.09
N HIS A 53 19.92 10.21 7.73
CA HIS A 53 18.71 11.04 7.61
C HIS A 53 17.76 10.39 6.58
N PRO A 54 16.59 9.95 7.03
CA PRO A 54 15.39 10.59 6.52
C PRO A 54 14.69 11.28 7.68
N ASP A 55 14.40 12.56 7.50
CA ASP A 55 13.86 13.47 8.52
C ASP A 55 12.41 13.12 8.96
N GLN A 56 11.88 11.96 8.56
CA GLN A 56 10.47 11.58 8.69
C GLN A 56 10.29 10.14 9.23
N PRO A 57 9.31 9.91 10.13
CA PRO A 57 9.07 8.60 10.73
C PRO A 57 8.68 7.52 9.71
N LEU A 58 9.17 6.29 9.90
CA LEU A 58 8.89 5.15 9.01
C LEU A 58 7.38 4.91 8.84
N PHE A 59 6.59 5.05 9.90
CA PHE A 59 5.13 4.88 9.81
C PHE A 59 4.41 5.99 9.05
N TYR A 60 4.99 7.20 8.98
CA TYR A 60 4.45 8.25 8.12
C TYR A 60 4.56 7.82 6.66
N TYR A 61 5.71 7.29 6.25
CA TYR A 61 5.85 6.68 4.91
C TYR A 61 4.91 5.50 4.70
N MET A 62 4.68 4.65 5.72
CA MET A 62 3.73 3.54 5.63
C MET A 62 2.28 4.04 5.46
N ALA A 63 1.87 5.07 6.19
CA ALA A 63 0.53 5.63 6.06
C ALA A 63 0.33 6.29 4.68
N PHE A 64 1.32 7.04 4.19
CA PHE A 64 1.31 7.55 2.80
C PHE A 64 1.32 6.43 1.77
N ALA A 65 2.05 5.33 2.01
CA ALA A 65 2.06 4.18 1.14
C ALA A 65 0.68 3.49 1.09
N ILE A 66 -0.03 3.37 2.23
CA ILE A 66 -1.40 2.84 2.27
C ILE A 66 -2.36 3.75 1.50
N VAL A 67 -2.27 5.07 1.66
CA VAL A 67 -3.08 6.02 0.89
C VAL A 67 -2.76 5.92 -0.61
N GLY A 68 -1.48 5.90 -0.98
CA GLY A 68 -1.03 5.76 -2.35
C GLY A 68 -1.46 4.44 -2.99
N LEU A 69 -1.35 3.33 -2.25
CA LEU A 69 -1.83 2.02 -2.68
C LEU A 69 -3.35 2.04 -2.90
N GLY A 70 -4.12 2.60 -1.96
CA GLY A 70 -5.57 2.76 -2.12
C GLY A 70 -5.93 3.58 -3.36
N PHE A 71 -5.19 4.65 -3.65
CA PHE A 71 -5.37 5.44 -4.86
C PHE A 71 -5.08 4.63 -6.15
N LEU A 72 -4.00 3.86 -6.17
CA LEU A 72 -3.66 2.98 -7.30
C LEU A 72 -4.72 1.88 -7.52
N ILE A 73 -5.23 1.30 -6.43
CA ILE A 73 -6.33 0.31 -6.48
C ILE A 73 -7.59 0.96 -7.06
N THR A 74 -7.98 2.15 -6.59
CA THR A 74 -9.15 2.87 -7.11
C THR A 74 -8.99 3.19 -8.60
N LEU A 75 -7.84 3.69 -9.03
CA LEU A 75 -7.57 4.00 -10.44
C LEU A 75 -7.65 2.74 -11.31
N THR A 76 -7.10 1.63 -10.82
CA THR A 76 -7.12 0.34 -11.52
C THR A 76 -8.54 -0.23 -11.59
N GLY A 77 -9.34 -0.09 -10.53
CA GLY A 77 -10.75 -0.44 -10.53
C GLY A 77 -11.57 0.38 -11.54
N LEU A 78 -11.32 1.68 -11.64
CA LEU A 78 -11.94 2.55 -12.66
C LEU A 78 -11.56 2.11 -14.08
N LEU A 79 -10.27 1.83 -14.32
CA LEU A 79 -9.80 1.29 -15.59
C LEU A 79 -10.42 -0.07 -15.91
N GLY A 80 -10.64 -0.93 -14.92
CA GLY A 80 -11.31 -2.22 -15.09
C GLY A 80 -12.79 -2.09 -15.46
N CYS A 81 -13.50 -1.16 -14.83
CA CYS A 81 -14.88 -0.80 -15.21
C CYS A 81 -14.92 -0.25 -16.64
N TRP A 82 -14.03 0.69 -16.98
CA TRP A 82 -13.92 1.22 -18.34
C TRP A 82 -13.54 0.14 -19.35
N ALA A 83 -12.59 -0.75 -19.06
CA ALA A 83 -12.20 -1.84 -19.96
C ALA A 83 -13.35 -2.82 -20.24
N THR A 84 -14.31 -2.95 -19.31
CA THR A 84 -15.49 -3.82 -19.47
C THR A 84 -16.59 -3.13 -20.28
N CYS A 85 -16.78 -1.83 -20.09
CA CYS A 85 -17.79 -1.02 -20.78
C CYS A 85 -17.35 -0.59 -22.19
N LEU A 86 -16.09 -0.18 -22.34
CA LEU A 86 -15.48 0.23 -23.59
C LEU A 86 -14.83 -0.98 -24.25
N TYR A 87 -15.30 -1.33 -25.43
CA TYR A 87 -14.81 -2.48 -26.21
C TYR A 87 -13.41 -2.28 -26.85
N ASN A 88 -12.58 -1.42 -26.25
CA ASN A 88 -11.29 -1.06 -26.81
C ASN A 88 -10.19 -2.00 -26.30
N ARG A 89 -9.58 -2.74 -27.23
CA ARG A 89 -8.47 -3.66 -26.94
C ARG A 89 -7.28 -2.98 -26.26
N CYS A 90 -6.99 -1.73 -26.61
CA CYS A 90 -5.89 -0.98 -26.00
C CYS A 90 -6.12 -0.80 -24.50
N VAL A 91 -7.35 -0.42 -24.11
CA VAL A 91 -7.75 -0.21 -22.71
C VAL A 91 -7.72 -1.52 -21.91
N THR A 92 -8.18 -2.62 -22.50
CA THR A 92 -8.10 -3.94 -21.85
C THR A 92 -6.65 -4.40 -21.66
N VAL A 93 -5.77 -4.16 -22.64
CA VAL A 93 -4.34 -4.52 -22.55
C VAL A 93 -3.63 -3.65 -21.51
N SER A 94 -3.87 -2.33 -21.49
CA SER A 94 -3.28 -1.45 -20.47
C SER A 94 -3.72 -1.85 -19.07
N TYR A 95 -5.00 -2.19 -18.87
CA TYR A 95 -5.50 -2.68 -17.60
C TYR A 95 -4.80 -3.97 -17.12
N LEU A 96 -4.60 -4.94 -18.02
CA LEU A 96 -3.87 -6.17 -17.70
C LEU A 96 -2.41 -5.89 -17.32
N ILE A 97 -1.73 -5.01 -18.06
CA ILE A 97 -0.35 -4.61 -17.75
C ILE A 97 -0.30 -3.94 -16.36
N THR A 98 -1.23 -3.04 -16.07
CA THR A 98 -1.29 -2.35 -14.76
C THR A 98 -1.44 -3.35 -13.62
N ILE A 99 -2.35 -4.33 -13.69
CA ILE A 99 -2.48 -5.32 -12.60
C ILE A 99 -1.23 -6.19 -12.47
N ILE A 100 -0.61 -6.59 -13.58
CA ILE A 100 0.64 -7.37 -13.50
C ILE A 100 1.74 -6.57 -12.80
N LEU A 101 1.87 -5.27 -13.10
CA LEU A 101 2.85 -4.40 -12.43
C LEU A 101 2.55 -4.22 -10.94
N LEU A 102 1.27 -4.08 -10.57
CA LEU A 102 0.86 -4.00 -9.16
C LEU A 102 1.21 -5.30 -8.41
N LEU A 103 0.86 -6.45 -8.97
CA LEU A 103 1.15 -7.76 -8.39
C LEU A 103 2.65 -7.98 -8.17
N LEU A 104 3.49 -7.60 -9.14
CA LEU A 104 4.95 -7.68 -9.02
C LEU A 104 5.50 -6.73 -7.94
N GLY A 105 4.98 -5.50 -7.89
CA GLY A 105 5.32 -4.53 -6.86
C GLY A 105 4.95 -5.03 -5.46
N GLU A 106 3.74 -5.56 -5.30
CA GLU A 106 3.25 -6.07 -4.03
C GLU A 106 4.03 -7.30 -3.55
N CYS A 107 4.36 -8.23 -4.47
CA CYS A 107 5.22 -9.35 -4.16
C CYS A 107 6.61 -8.90 -3.69
N THR A 108 7.17 -7.87 -4.35
CA THR A 108 8.46 -7.28 -3.94
C THR A 108 8.37 -6.69 -2.53
N VAL A 109 7.32 -5.93 -2.22
CA VAL A 109 7.10 -5.35 -0.89
C VAL A 109 6.90 -6.44 0.18
N CYS A 110 6.09 -7.47 -0.09
CA CYS A 110 5.88 -8.59 0.83
C CYS A 110 7.20 -9.31 1.16
N ILE A 111 8.03 -9.56 0.14
CA ILE A 111 9.36 -10.15 0.34
C ILE A 111 10.22 -9.21 1.20
N LEU A 112 10.27 -7.92 0.88
CA LEU A 112 11.04 -6.95 1.66
C LEU A 112 10.58 -6.90 3.12
N VAL A 113 9.29 -6.96 3.43
CA VAL A 113 8.75 -6.97 4.80
C VAL A 113 9.15 -8.24 5.56
N VAL A 114 9.06 -9.41 4.92
CA VAL A 114 9.43 -10.69 5.54
C VAL A 114 10.93 -10.77 5.82
N PHE A 115 11.74 -10.28 4.89
CA PHE A 115 13.20 -10.29 5.03
C PHE A 115 13.74 -9.03 5.71
N TRP A 116 12.91 -8.04 6.01
CA TRP A 116 13.24 -6.78 6.67
C TRP A 116 14.16 -6.94 7.89
N PRO A 117 13.86 -7.82 8.87
CA PRO A 117 14.75 -8.01 10.02
C PRO A 117 16.14 -8.52 9.63
N HIS A 118 16.21 -9.36 8.58
CA HIS A 118 17.44 -10.00 8.12
C HIS A 118 18.28 -9.11 7.19
N VAL A 119 17.65 -8.26 6.38
CA VAL A 119 18.27 -7.39 5.35
C VAL A 119 18.77 -6.09 5.94
N LEU A 120 18.03 -5.48 6.86
CA LEU A 120 18.42 -4.20 7.48
C LEU A 120 19.34 -4.38 8.69
N GLY A 121 19.70 -5.61 9.04
CA GLY A 121 20.50 -5.88 10.23
C GLY A 121 19.85 -5.25 11.46
N ILE A 122 18.54 -5.43 11.59
CA ILE A 122 17.73 -5.02 12.75
C ILE A 122 18.02 -6.01 13.87
N ASP A 123 19.30 -6.13 14.16
CA ASP A 123 19.72 -6.11 15.53
C ASP A 123 19.46 -4.64 15.95
N VAL A 124 18.27 -4.38 16.51
CA VAL A 124 18.00 -3.21 17.35
C VAL A 124 18.92 -3.39 18.54
N ARG A 125 20.25 -3.27 18.32
CA ARG A 125 21.26 -3.57 19.33
C ARG A 125 20.80 -2.80 20.54
N PRO A 126 20.41 -3.44 21.64
CA PRO A 126 19.85 -2.74 22.79
C PRO A 126 20.78 -1.58 23.19
N ALA A 127 22.08 -1.78 23.01
CA ALA A 127 23.12 -0.76 23.11
C ALA A 127 22.90 0.54 22.28
N ARG A 128 22.39 0.48 21.04
CA ARG A 128 22.07 1.67 20.23
C ARG A 128 20.91 2.45 20.83
N LEU A 129 19.81 1.78 21.12
CA LEU A 129 18.62 2.45 21.66
C LEU A 129 18.88 2.97 23.08
N ILE A 130 19.65 2.24 23.89
CA ILE A 130 20.16 2.71 25.19
C ILE A 130 21.03 3.96 25.03
N ARG A 131 21.95 4.00 24.06
CA ARG A 131 22.77 5.19 23.78
C ARG A 131 21.93 6.37 23.30
N ALA A 132 20.92 6.12 22.48
CA ALA A 132 19.99 7.14 22.02
C ALA A 132 19.19 7.71 23.21
N LEU A 133 18.65 6.85 24.08
CA LEU A 133 18.00 7.27 25.32
C LEU A 133 18.94 8.13 26.16
N GLN A 134 20.17 7.66 26.38
CA GLN A 134 21.13 8.37 27.23
C GLN A 134 21.46 9.78 26.70
N ARG A 135 21.53 9.97 25.38
CA ARG A 135 21.94 11.25 24.75
C ARG A 135 20.82 12.18 24.33
N SER A 136 19.63 11.65 24.07
CA SER A 136 18.55 12.39 23.42
C SER A 136 17.33 12.58 24.31
N TYR A 137 17.19 11.78 25.38
CA TYR A 137 16.04 11.89 26.26
C TYR A 137 16.06 13.20 27.04
N ALA A 138 14.99 13.98 26.90
CA ALA A 138 14.77 15.27 27.53
C ALA A 138 15.92 16.28 27.36
N VAL A 139 16.57 16.23 26.20
CA VAL A 139 17.58 17.19 25.74
C VAL A 139 16.93 18.21 24.79
N PRO A 140 17.20 19.52 24.92
CA PRO A 140 16.68 20.54 24.01
C PRO A 140 16.94 20.21 22.54
N GLY A 141 15.93 20.38 21.68
CA GLY A 141 16.00 20.02 20.26
C GLY A 141 15.77 18.53 19.96
N ARG A 142 15.54 17.69 20.98
CA ARG A 142 15.19 16.25 20.86
C ARG A 142 13.85 15.90 21.52
N GLU A 143 12.96 16.87 21.65
CA GLU A 143 11.64 16.71 22.30
C GLU A 143 10.81 15.59 21.68
N GLN A 144 10.87 15.44 20.36
CA GLN A 144 10.16 14.41 19.62
C GLN A 144 10.59 12.97 20.01
N PHE A 145 11.86 12.77 20.36
CA PHE A 145 12.34 11.49 20.87
C PHE A 145 11.86 11.24 22.31
N THR A 146 11.83 12.31 23.11
CA THR A 146 11.36 12.27 24.51
C THR A 146 9.89 11.89 24.56
N ALA A 147 9.05 12.59 23.80
CA ALA A 147 7.63 12.32 23.70
C ALA A 147 7.35 10.90 23.17
N ALA A 148 8.11 10.43 22.17
CA ALA A 148 7.98 9.07 21.65
C ALA A 148 8.27 8.02 22.72
N LEU A 149 9.34 8.20 23.50
CA LEU A 149 9.68 7.28 24.59
C LEU A 149 8.66 7.34 25.72
N ASP A 150 8.23 8.54 26.11
CA ASP A 150 7.21 8.72 27.16
C ASP A 150 5.88 8.07 26.75
N LEU A 151 5.47 8.20 25.49
CA LEU A 151 4.30 7.51 24.95
C LEU A 151 4.48 5.99 24.99
N ALA A 152 5.63 5.46 24.59
CA ALA A 152 5.86 4.02 24.67
C ALA A 152 5.79 3.51 26.13
N GLN A 153 6.28 4.30 27.08
CA GLN A 153 6.26 3.95 28.50
C GLN A 153 4.85 3.93 29.08
N THR A 154 4.01 4.92 28.75
CA THR A 154 2.62 4.95 29.20
C THR A 154 1.74 3.94 28.44
N ALA A 155 1.92 3.80 27.13
CA ALA A 155 1.11 2.91 26.29
C ALA A 155 1.38 1.42 26.56
N PHE A 156 2.63 1.04 26.83
CA PHE A 156 3.01 -0.36 27.08
C PHE A 156 3.30 -0.67 28.56
N ALA A 157 3.09 0.29 29.46
CA ALA A 157 3.36 0.13 30.89
C ALA A 157 4.78 -0.41 31.16
N CYS A 158 5.78 0.22 30.52
CA CYS A 158 7.19 -0.16 30.54
C CYS A 158 8.07 1.03 30.94
N CYS A 159 9.35 0.80 31.26
CA CYS A 159 10.27 1.87 31.65
C CYS A 159 11.68 1.66 31.08
N GLY A 160 12.18 2.69 30.38
CA GLY A 160 13.49 2.62 29.73
C GLY A 160 13.53 1.60 28.59
N ILE A 161 14.73 1.27 28.11
CA ILE A 161 14.88 0.34 26.98
C ILE A 161 14.83 -1.10 27.46
N ASN A 162 15.74 -1.46 28.37
CA ASN A 162 15.80 -2.77 29.01
C ASN A 162 15.39 -2.71 30.49
N GLY A 163 15.04 -1.51 30.96
CA GLY A 163 14.65 -1.24 32.35
C GLY A 163 14.98 0.19 32.78
N SER A 164 14.48 0.55 33.96
CA SER A 164 14.63 1.87 34.57
C SER A 164 16.08 2.30 34.80
N SER A 165 17.01 1.35 34.97
CA SER A 165 18.43 1.63 35.18
C SER A 165 19.09 2.37 34.01
N ASN A 166 18.50 2.35 32.81
CA ASN A 166 19.02 3.06 31.64
C ASN A 166 19.02 4.58 31.80
N TYR A 167 18.12 5.14 32.63
CA TYR A 167 18.16 6.56 33.00
C TYR A 167 19.33 6.88 33.91
N GLY A 168 19.97 5.86 34.49
CA GLY A 168 21.07 6.05 35.41
C GLY A 168 22.27 6.79 34.79
N THR A 169 22.51 6.55 33.52
CA THR A 169 23.67 7.10 32.82
C THR A 169 23.26 8.07 31.72
N SER A 170 22.03 8.58 31.76
CA SER A 170 21.53 9.55 30.79
C SER A 170 21.98 10.98 31.13
N TRP A 171 22.16 11.80 30.09
CA TRP A 171 22.42 13.22 30.23
C TRP A 171 21.30 13.92 31.01
N TRP A 172 20.06 13.46 30.83
CA TRP A 172 18.90 13.92 31.62
C TRP A 172 19.11 13.81 33.14
N ARG A 173 19.69 12.71 33.63
CA ARG A 173 19.94 12.53 35.07
C ARG A 173 21.13 13.35 35.56
N LEU A 174 22.10 13.60 34.68
CA LEU A 174 23.31 14.36 34.99
C LEU A 174 23.11 15.89 34.92
N GLN A 175 22.05 16.36 34.25
CA GLN A 175 21.80 17.79 34.08
C GLN A 175 21.45 18.45 35.42
N GLU A 176 22.21 19.48 35.78
CA GLU A 176 22.24 20.04 37.14
C GLU A 176 21.04 20.93 37.51
N VAL A 177 20.14 21.21 36.55
CA VAL A 177 19.04 22.16 36.72
C VAL A 177 17.72 21.42 36.98
N GLY A 178 17.41 21.15 38.25
CA GLY A 178 16.05 20.92 38.74
C GLY A 178 15.53 19.48 38.83
N ARG A 179 16.24 18.45 38.33
CA ARG A 179 15.73 17.05 38.30
C ARG A 179 16.47 16.05 39.19
N ARG A 180 17.35 16.51 40.10
CA ARG A 180 18.15 15.63 40.98
C ARG A 180 17.34 14.70 41.89
N GLU A 181 16.05 14.98 42.09
CA GLU A 181 15.15 14.18 42.93
C GLU A 181 14.42 13.05 42.18
N LEU A 182 14.45 13.05 40.84
CA LEU A 182 13.78 12.02 40.02
C LEU A 182 14.79 10.93 39.63
N VAL A 183 14.52 9.70 40.05
CA VAL A 183 15.27 8.49 39.68
C VAL A 183 14.88 8.05 38.26
N VAL A 184 13.60 8.20 37.92
CA VAL A 184 13.04 7.88 36.60
C VAL A 184 12.08 8.98 36.15
N PRO A 185 11.81 9.11 34.84
CA PRO A 185 10.74 9.98 34.37
C PRO A 185 9.37 9.59 34.91
N LEU A 186 8.46 10.56 34.96
CA LEU A 186 7.11 10.35 35.47
C LEU A 186 6.29 9.39 34.59
N SER A 187 6.60 9.29 33.29
CA SER A 187 6.02 8.33 32.36
C SER A 187 6.32 6.86 32.72
N CYS A 188 7.33 6.58 33.55
CA CYS A 188 7.58 5.25 34.12
C CYS A 188 6.69 4.91 35.31
N CYS A 189 6.00 5.89 35.90
CA CYS A 189 5.17 5.69 37.07
C CYS A 189 3.79 5.15 36.67
N THR A 190 3.13 4.46 37.59
CA THR A 190 1.71 4.18 37.45
C THR A 190 0.93 5.49 37.55
N LEU A 191 0.14 5.79 36.52
CA LEU A 191 -0.56 7.07 36.39
C LEU A 191 -2.01 6.98 36.87
N THR A 192 -2.57 8.09 37.37
CA THR A 192 -4.01 8.22 37.63
C THR A 192 -4.78 8.63 36.37
N ASN A 193 -4.12 9.35 35.47
CA ASN A 193 -4.71 9.90 34.26
C ASN A 193 -4.51 9.02 33.01
N VAL A 194 -4.41 7.69 33.18
CA VAL A 194 -4.18 6.74 32.07
C VAL A 194 -5.24 6.81 30.97
N ASN A 195 -6.46 7.24 31.31
CA ASN A 195 -7.57 7.36 30.36
C ASN A 195 -7.49 8.61 29.47
N GLN A 196 -6.55 9.53 29.73
CA GLN A 196 -6.32 10.71 28.92
C GLN A 196 -5.31 10.41 27.81
N THR A 197 -5.62 10.83 26.58
CA THR A 197 -4.77 10.63 25.40
C THR A 197 -3.44 11.37 25.50
N ASP A 198 -3.38 12.46 26.28
CA ASP A 198 -2.16 13.26 26.50
C ASP A 198 -1.40 12.90 27.79
N SER A 199 -1.71 11.75 28.40
CA SER A 199 -1.07 11.29 29.64
C SER A 199 0.45 11.13 29.54
N PHE A 200 0.99 10.93 28.33
CA PHE A 200 2.44 10.89 28.09
C PHE A 200 3.11 12.28 28.09
N LEU A 201 2.35 13.34 27.79
CA LEU A 201 2.83 14.73 27.84
C LEU A 201 2.71 15.31 29.25
N ASN A 202 1.62 14.98 29.94
CA ASN A 202 1.32 15.42 31.30
C ASN A 202 1.05 14.22 32.23
N PRO A 203 2.07 13.42 32.57
CA PRO A 203 1.89 12.27 33.45
C PRO A 203 1.58 12.69 34.88
N GLU A 204 0.49 12.16 35.45
CA GLU A 204 0.11 12.32 36.85
C GLU A 204 0.32 11.00 37.63
N PRO A 205 1.43 10.85 38.38
CA PRO A 205 1.71 9.63 39.12
C PRO A 205 0.72 9.41 40.27
N ALA A 206 0.20 8.19 40.40
CA ALA A 206 -0.67 7.81 41.50
C ALA A 206 0.04 7.90 42.86
N ASN A 207 1.33 7.58 42.89
CA ASN A 207 2.16 7.72 44.09
C ASN A 207 3.59 8.07 43.70
N LEU A 208 3.90 9.38 43.69
CA LEU A 208 5.20 9.89 43.27
C LEU A 208 6.34 9.40 44.16
N THR A 209 6.15 9.37 45.48
CA THR A 209 7.21 8.99 46.43
C THR A 209 7.60 7.52 46.28
N LEU A 210 6.61 6.62 46.21
CA LEU A 210 6.86 5.20 45.94
C LEU A 210 7.45 4.98 44.55
N CYS A 211 6.95 5.69 43.53
CA CYS A 211 7.50 5.57 42.18
C CYS A 211 8.96 6.01 42.12
N GLN A 212 9.39 7.00 42.91
CA GLN A 212 10.77 7.50 42.91
C GLN A 212 11.68 6.80 43.93
N ALA A 213 11.15 5.85 44.71
CA ALA A 213 11.95 5.09 45.67
C ALA A 213 13.11 4.33 45.00
N LEU A 214 14.26 4.28 45.69
CA LEU A 214 15.43 3.50 45.28
C LEU A 214 15.25 2.00 45.61
N ASN A 215 14.47 1.69 46.65
CA ASN A 215 14.23 0.34 47.12
C ASN A 215 13.30 -0.42 46.14
N PRO A 216 13.73 -1.56 45.55
CA PRO A 216 12.91 -2.36 44.63
C PRO A 216 11.56 -2.80 45.19
N ALA A 217 11.50 -3.15 46.48
CA ALA A 217 10.28 -3.61 47.12
C ALA A 217 9.20 -2.50 47.20
N GLU A 218 9.62 -1.24 47.26
CA GLU A 218 8.70 -0.09 47.36
C GLU A 218 8.22 0.36 45.98
N HIS A 219 9.13 0.45 45.00
CA HIS A 219 8.77 0.98 43.69
C HIS A 219 8.09 -0.02 42.76
N GLN A 220 8.15 -1.34 43.02
CA GLN A 220 7.53 -2.36 42.15
C GLN A 220 6.02 -2.15 41.94
N TYR A 221 5.33 -1.54 42.90
CA TYR A 221 3.87 -1.29 42.81
C TYR A 221 3.51 0.05 42.17
N ALA A 222 4.45 0.99 42.09
CA ALA A 222 4.23 2.36 41.62
C ALA A 222 5.05 2.74 40.38
N ARG A 223 5.92 1.85 39.90
CA ARG A 223 6.83 2.05 38.77
C ARG A 223 6.85 0.81 37.88
N HIS A 224 6.78 1.00 36.57
CA HIS A 224 7.00 -0.05 35.58
C HIS A 224 8.46 -0.53 35.61
N THR A 225 8.68 -1.85 35.72
CA THR A 225 10.02 -2.45 35.84
C THR A 225 10.48 -3.15 34.56
N THR A 226 9.55 -3.49 33.67
CA THR A 226 9.81 -4.11 32.38
C THR A 226 10.41 -3.09 31.39
N GLY A 227 11.33 -3.54 30.55
CA GLY A 227 11.89 -2.70 29.48
C GLY A 227 10.92 -2.55 28.31
N CYS A 228 10.96 -1.40 27.62
CA CYS A 228 10.10 -1.14 26.47
C CYS A 228 10.55 -1.84 25.18
N LEU A 229 11.80 -2.31 25.09
CA LEU A 229 12.33 -2.91 23.86
C LEU A 229 11.52 -4.14 23.43
N GLU A 230 11.26 -5.07 24.35
CA GLU A 230 10.51 -6.30 24.06
C GLU A 230 9.07 -5.99 23.63
N MET A 231 8.42 -5.01 24.29
CA MET A 231 7.06 -4.59 23.96
C MET A 231 7.00 -3.94 22.57
N LEU A 232 8.01 -3.13 22.24
CA LEU A 232 8.12 -2.45 20.96
C LEU A 232 8.41 -3.44 19.82
N GLU A 233 9.30 -4.41 20.04
CA GLU A 233 9.56 -5.50 19.08
C GLU A 233 8.29 -6.30 18.81
N LYS A 234 7.57 -6.72 19.85
CA LYS A 234 6.30 -7.43 19.71
C LYS A 234 5.27 -6.60 18.93
N TRP A 235 5.10 -5.33 19.30
CA TRP A 235 4.19 -4.42 18.59
C TRP A 235 4.56 -4.30 17.11
N THR A 236 5.84 -4.16 16.78
CA THR A 236 6.26 -4.09 15.37
C THR A 236 6.02 -5.37 14.59
N GLN A 237 6.24 -6.52 15.21
CA GLN A 237 5.94 -7.81 14.58
C GLN A 237 4.46 -7.96 14.31
N GLU A 238 3.60 -7.54 15.24
CA GLU A 238 2.14 -7.53 15.05
C GLU A 238 1.73 -6.61 13.89
N GLN A 239 2.27 -5.39 13.82
CA GLN A 239 2.00 -4.48 12.70
C GLN A 239 2.48 -5.04 11.35
N ALA A 240 3.67 -5.66 11.31
CA ALA A 240 4.19 -6.30 10.11
C ALA A 240 3.32 -7.48 9.66
N LEU A 241 2.81 -8.29 10.60
CA LEU A 241 1.91 -9.39 10.32
C LEU A 241 0.57 -8.90 9.75
N ILE A 242 0.01 -7.82 10.30
CA ILE A 242 -1.20 -7.17 9.78
C ILE A 242 -0.97 -6.72 8.33
N LEU A 243 0.15 -6.05 8.04
CA LEU A 243 0.48 -5.60 6.68
C LEU A 243 0.63 -6.78 5.70
N LEU A 244 1.30 -7.86 6.11
CA LEU A 244 1.44 -9.07 5.30
C LEU A 244 0.09 -9.72 5.01
N THR A 245 -0.80 -9.77 6.01
CA THR A 245 -2.16 -10.33 5.88
C THR A 245 -2.99 -9.51 4.90
N ILE A 246 -2.90 -8.18 4.99
CA ILE A 246 -3.54 -7.26 4.07
C ILE A 246 -3.01 -7.45 2.65
N GLY A 247 -1.68 -7.51 2.48
CA GLY A 247 -1.07 -7.68 1.16
C GLY A 247 -1.46 -9.00 0.49
N LEU A 248 -1.47 -10.11 1.25
CA LEU A 248 -1.95 -11.39 0.72
C LEU A 248 -3.41 -11.36 0.27
N ALA A 249 -4.27 -10.61 0.97
CA ALA A 249 -5.67 -10.44 0.59
C ALA A 249 -5.80 -9.63 -0.72
N VAL A 250 -4.99 -8.58 -0.91
CA VAL A 250 -4.98 -7.78 -2.14
C VAL A 250 -4.47 -8.63 -3.31
N ILE A 251 -3.36 -9.36 -3.15
CA ILE A 251 -2.86 -10.34 -4.15
C ILE A 251 -3.98 -11.30 -4.59
N PHE A 252 -4.75 -11.85 -3.64
CA PHE A 252 -5.84 -12.77 -3.97
C PHE A 252 -6.91 -12.12 -4.85
N VAL A 253 -7.28 -10.87 -4.56
CA VAL A 253 -8.25 -10.11 -5.35
C VAL A 253 -7.69 -9.76 -6.73
N GLU A 254 -6.43 -9.34 -6.82
CA GLU A 254 -5.76 -9.02 -8.08
C GLU A 254 -5.65 -10.24 -9.01
N VAL A 255 -5.26 -11.40 -8.47
CA VAL A 255 -5.21 -12.67 -9.21
C VAL A 255 -6.60 -13.06 -9.70
N GLY A 256 -7.64 -12.88 -8.87
CA GLY A 256 -9.03 -13.11 -9.26
C GLY A 256 -9.47 -12.21 -10.43
N ALA A 257 -9.12 -10.93 -10.39
CA ALA A 257 -9.40 -9.96 -11.46
C ALA A 257 -8.65 -10.29 -12.75
N LEU A 258 -7.37 -10.68 -12.66
CA LEU A 258 -6.54 -11.12 -13.77
C LEU A 258 -7.13 -12.36 -14.46
N LEU A 259 -7.44 -13.41 -13.70
CA LEU A 259 -8.00 -14.65 -14.22
C LEU A 259 -9.33 -14.38 -14.92
N SER A 260 -10.22 -13.62 -14.27
CA SER A 260 -11.54 -13.28 -14.83
C SER A 260 -11.41 -12.54 -16.17
N THR A 261 -10.49 -11.58 -16.26
CA THR A 261 -10.23 -10.81 -17.48
C THR A 261 -9.60 -11.67 -18.57
N PHE A 262 -8.65 -12.55 -18.20
CA PHE A 262 -7.99 -13.48 -19.12
C PHE A 262 -8.98 -14.49 -19.73
N PHE A 263 -9.92 -15.04 -18.95
CA PHE A 263 -10.96 -15.94 -19.45
C PHE A 263 -11.87 -15.25 -20.47
N VAL A 264 -12.27 -14.00 -20.21
CA VAL A 264 -13.09 -13.20 -21.14
C VAL A 264 -12.33 -12.90 -22.43
N CYS A 265 -11.05 -12.50 -22.34
CA CYS A 265 -10.20 -12.24 -23.50
C CYS A 265 -9.96 -13.50 -24.34
N SER A 266 -9.67 -14.63 -23.69
CA SER A 266 -9.46 -15.92 -24.35
C SER A 266 -10.70 -16.39 -25.11
N LYS A 267 -11.89 -16.22 -24.52
CA LYS A 267 -13.16 -16.53 -25.18
C LYS A 267 -13.44 -15.61 -26.37
N SER A 268 -13.12 -14.31 -26.24
CA SER A 268 -13.26 -13.34 -27.34
C SER A 268 -12.31 -13.66 -28.51
N SER A 269 -11.05 -14.02 -28.22
CA SER A 269 -10.06 -14.41 -29.24
C SER A 269 -10.44 -15.69 -29.98
N LYS A 270 -10.92 -16.73 -29.26
CA LYS A 270 -11.43 -17.96 -29.89
C LYS A 270 -12.60 -17.69 -30.82
N ARG A 271 -13.52 -16.78 -30.44
CA ARG A 271 -14.68 -16.41 -31.26
C ARG A 271 -14.27 -15.62 -32.51
N ALA A 272 -13.30 -14.71 -32.40
CA ALA A 272 -12.75 -13.97 -33.54
C ALA A 272 -12.04 -14.91 -34.55
N LYS A 273 -11.26 -15.88 -34.06
CA LYS A 273 -10.64 -16.92 -34.92
C LYS A 273 -11.69 -17.80 -35.59
N SER A 274 -12.71 -18.26 -34.85
CA SER A 274 -13.80 -19.07 -35.42
C SER A 274 -14.59 -18.31 -36.49
N GLN A 275 -14.88 -17.02 -36.30
CA GLN A 275 -15.61 -16.20 -37.25
C GLN A 275 -14.77 -15.83 -38.49
N ALA A 276 -13.46 -15.63 -38.33
CA ALA A 276 -12.53 -15.45 -39.44
C ALA A 276 -12.44 -16.72 -40.31
N SER A 277 -12.35 -17.91 -39.70
CA SER A 277 -12.34 -19.19 -40.43
C SER A 277 -13.66 -19.47 -41.17
N THR A 278 -14.83 -19.09 -40.63
CA THR A 278 -16.11 -19.22 -41.34
C THR A 278 -16.23 -18.25 -42.53
N PHE A 279 -15.67 -17.05 -42.42
CA PHE A 279 -15.70 -16.07 -43.51
C PHE A 279 -14.81 -16.51 -44.68
N THR A 280 -13.65 -17.11 -44.42
CA THR A 280 -12.77 -17.68 -45.44
C THR A 280 -13.40 -18.89 -46.13
N SER A 281 -14.21 -19.69 -45.42
CA SER A 281 -14.88 -20.86 -46.03
C SER A 281 -16.09 -20.51 -46.90
N THR A 282 -16.62 -19.29 -46.80
CA THR A 282 -17.81 -18.86 -47.58
C THR A 282 -17.43 -18.19 -48.89
N GLN A 283 -16.16 -17.80 -49.09
CA GLN A 283 -15.67 -17.19 -50.33
C GLN A 283 -15.17 -18.20 -51.39
N THR A 284 -15.27 -19.51 -51.16
CA THR A 284 -14.78 -20.54 -52.11
C THR A 284 -15.88 -21.36 -52.80
N LEU A 285 -17.16 -20.99 -52.68
CA LEU A 285 -18.26 -21.70 -53.39
C LEU A 285 -19.21 -20.71 -54.07
N SER A 286 -18.73 -20.08 -55.14
CA SER A 286 -19.59 -19.72 -56.28
C SER A 286 -19.25 -20.67 -57.44
N PRO A 287 -20.22 -21.43 -57.99
CA PRO A 287 -19.94 -22.33 -59.10
C PRO A 287 -19.70 -21.49 -60.35
N PHE A 288 -18.50 -21.57 -60.91
CA PHE A 288 -18.29 -21.23 -62.31
C PHE A 288 -19.08 -22.26 -63.14
N SER A 289 -20.26 -21.89 -63.62
CA SER A 289 -20.88 -22.56 -64.75
C SER A 289 -20.18 -22.05 -66.01
N GLU A 290 -19.27 -22.87 -66.54
CA GLU A 290 -18.78 -22.75 -67.90
C GLU A 290 -19.95 -23.13 -68.83
N SER A 291 -20.44 -22.17 -69.61
CA SER A 291 -21.37 -22.42 -70.70
C SER A 291 -20.84 -21.74 -71.95
N ASP A 292 -20.16 -22.54 -72.78
CA ASP A 292 -19.86 -22.22 -74.17
C ASP A 292 -21.16 -22.00 -74.95
N HIS A 293 -21.27 -20.86 -75.63
CA HIS A 293 -22.02 -20.77 -76.88
C HIS A 293 -21.46 -19.67 -77.77
N ASP A 294 -21.19 -20.10 -78.99
CA ASP A 294 -20.54 -19.44 -80.12
C ASP A 294 -21.51 -18.55 -80.93
N PHE A 295 -20.93 -17.76 -81.86
CA PHE A 295 -21.50 -17.04 -83.02
C PHE A 295 -22.09 -15.60 -82.88
N GLY A 296 -21.33 -14.62 -83.42
CA GLY A 296 -21.68 -14.02 -84.72
C GLY A 296 -21.96 -12.50 -84.81
N LEU A 297 -21.15 -11.83 -85.65
CA LEU A 297 -21.31 -10.48 -86.28
C LEU A 297 -21.08 -9.25 -85.36
N GLY A 298 -20.24 -8.25 -85.66
CA GLY A 298 -19.58 -7.83 -86.91
C GLY A 298 -19.89 -6.35 -87.18
N ILE A 299 -18.84 -5.51 -87.33
CA ILE A 299 -18.83 -4.17 -87.98
C ILE A 299 -19.41 -3.02 -87.10
N GLU A 300 -18.88 -1.80 -86.93
CA GLU A 300 -17.84 -0.95 -87.54
C GLU A 300 -17.47 0.12 -86.48
N ASN A 301 -16.22 0.61 -86.42
CA ASN A 301 -15.96 1.99 -85.97
C ASN A 301 -14.50 2.40 -86.23
N ARG A 302 -14.27 3.20 -87.29
CA ARG A 302 -13.17 4.17 -87.31
C ARG A 302 -13.32 5.18 -88.45
N MET A 303 -13.79 6.38 -88.14
CA MET A 303 -13.41 7.56 -88.92
C MET A 303 -13.16 8.78 -88.03
N HIS A 304 -11.93 9.27 -88.18
CA HIS A 304 -11.46 10.65 -88.21
C HIS A 304 -11.66 11.57 -87.00
N ALA A 305 -10.52 11.80 -86.34
CA ALA A 305 -10.19 13.04 -85.67
C ALA A 305 -10.03 14.18 -86.69
N THR A 306 -10.66 15.31 -86.41
CA THR A 306 -10.16 16.65 -86.75
C THR A 306 -10.66 17.61 -85.69
N GLY A 307 -9.73 18.21 -84.96
CA GLY A 307 -10.02 19.31 -84.05
C GLY A 307 -10.33 20.58 -84.83
N THR A 308 -11.06 21.51 -84.22
CA THR A 308 -10.51 22.78 -83.73
C THR A 308 -11.62 23.72 -83.26
N THR A 309 -11.41 24.24 -82.05
CA THR A 309 -11.56 25.65 -81.64
C THR A 309 -12.92 26.30 -81.34
N PHE A 310 -12.79 27.20 -80.35
CA PHE A 310 -13.70 28.26 -79.86
C PHE A 310 -14.84 27.78 -78.94
N GLY A 311 -15.00 28.28 -77.72
CA GLY A 311 -14.41 29.43 -77.03
C GLY A 311 -15.45 30.03 -76.08
N VAL A 312 -14.97 30.62 -74.98
CA VAL A 312 -15.65 31.65 -74.14
C VAL A 312 -16.76 31.12 -73.21
N LYS A 313 -16.48 30.94 -71.91
CA LYS A 313 -16.61 31.93 -70.81
C LYS A 313 -18.04 32.49 -70.65
N SER A 314 -18.72 32.08 -69.59
CA SER A 314 -18.83 32.87 -68.36
C SER A 314 -19.06 31.96 -67.16
#